data_AF-A0A5E4D9P1-F1
#
_entry.id   AF-A0A5E4D9P1-F1
#
_cell.length_a   1.000
_cell.length_b   1.000
_cell.length_c   1.000
_cell.angle_alpha   90.00
_cell.angle_beta   90.00
_cell.angle_gamma   90.00
#
_symmetry.space_group_name_H-M   'P 1'
#
loop_
_entity.id
_entity.type
_entity.pdbx_description
1 polymer ?
#
loop_
_entity_poly.entity_id
_entity_poly.type
_entity_poly.pdbx_seq_one_letter_code
_entity_poly.pdbx_strand_id
1 'polypeptide(L)' 'MVMGGMVLETNMNEIVTQIDAQNKLEKSEAGLAGAPARAVSAVKNMNLPEIPRNINIGDISIKVPNLPSFK' A
#
# COMPACT_ATOMS: atom_id res chain seq x y z
N MET A 1 18.82 -32.59 -3.52
CA MET A 1 19.48 -32.14 -4.77
C MET A 1 18.51 -31.22 -5.50
N VAL A 2 18.89 -30.01 -5.92
CA VAL A 2 17.97 -29.06 -6.60
C VAL A 2 18.54 -28.74 -7.98
N MET A 3 17.79 -29.05 -9.04
CA MET A 3 18.16 -28.76 -10.42
C MET A 3 17.12 -27.80 -11.02
N GLY A 4 17.55 -26.59 -11.39
CA GLY A 4 16.77 -25.72 -12.27
C GLY A 4 15.43 -25.22 -11.74
N GLY A 5 15.32 -24.92 -10.44
CA GLY A 5 14.12 -24.30 -9.86
C GLY A 5 12.97 -25.27 -9.55
N MET A 6 13.15 -26.57 -9.76
CA MET A 6 12.21 -27.60 -9.30
C MET A 6 12.94 -28.59 -8.40
N VAL A 7 12.44 -28.74 -7.17
CA VAL A 7 12.97 -29.69 -6.18
C VAL A 7 12.65 -31.10 -6.66
N LEU A 8 13.67 -31.96 -6.74
CA LEU A 8 13.58 -33.29 -7.33
C LEU A 8 12.82 -34.31 -6.47
N GLU A 9 12.39 -33.94 -5.26
CA GLU A 9 11.56 -34.77 -4.38
C GLU A 9 10.60 -33.88 -3.56
N THR A 10 9.64 -33.23 -4.22
CA THR A 10 8.60 -32.48 -3.49
C THR A 10 7.40 -33.38 -3.23
N ASN A 11 7.08 -33.64 -1.96
CA ASN A 11 5.91 -34.41 -1.55
C ASN A 11 4.63 -33.67 -1.95
N MET A 12 3.67 -34.35 -2.58
CA MET A 12 2.41 -33.76 -3.06
C MET A 12 1.64 -33.02 -1.94
N ASN A 13 1.72 -33.49 -0.69
CA ASN A 13 1.06 -32.81 0.44
C ASN A 13 1.69 -31.44 0.75
N GLU A 14 3.00 -31.29 0.56
CA GLU A 14 3.68 -30.00 0.76
C GLU A 14 3.31 -28.99 -0.31
N ILE A 15 3.11 -29.44 -1.57
CA ILE A 15 2.66 -28.58 -2.67
C ILE A 15 1.26 -28.03 -2.38
N VAL A 16 0.32 -28.89 -1.99
CA VAL A 16 -1.05 -28.46 -1.66
C VAL A 16 -1.05 -27.46 -0.51
N THR A 17 -0.26 -27.70 0.53
CA THR A 17 -0.14 -26.80 1.69
C THR A 17 0.43 -25.44 1.30
N GLN A 18 1.45 -25.40 0.44
CA GLN A 18 2.03 -24.14 -0.05
C GLN A 18 1.06 -23.37 -0.93
N ILE A 19 0.30 -24.05 -1.79
CA ILE A 19 -0.74 -23.44 -2.63
C ILE A 19 -1.85 -22.82 -1.76
N ASP A 20 -2.30 -23.50 -0.71
CA ASP A 20 -3.32 -22.94 0.18
C ASP A 20 -2.82 -21.72 0.97
N ALA A 21 -1.55 -21.75 1.41
CA ALA A 21 -0.92 -20.59 2.04
C ALA A 21 -0.83 -19.40 1.06
N GLN A 22 -0.42 -19.65 -0.18
CA GLN A 22 -0.34 -18.64 -1.24
C GLN A 22 -1.72 -18.08 -1.58
N ASN A 23 -2.74 -18.92 -1.73
CA ASN A 23 -4.13 -18.51 -1.97
C ASN A 23 -4.70 -17.60 -0.86
N LYS A 24 -4.32 -17.84 0.40
CA LYS A 24 -4.72 -16.97 1.53
C LYS A 24 -4.05 -15.61 1.47
N LEU A 25 -2.77 -15.57 1.10
CA LEU A 25 -2.03 -14.31 0.92
C LEU A 25 -2.57 -13.52 -0.27
N GLU A 26 -2.76 -14.16 -1.43
CA GLU A 26 -3.33 -13.52 -2.62
C GLU A 26 -4.71 -12.92 -2.35
N LYS A 27 -5.58 -13.60 -1.59
CA LYS A 27 -6.88 -13.05 -1.17
C LYS A 27 -6.75 -11.87 -0.21
N SER A 28 -5.75 -11.89 0.67
CA SER A 28 -5.49 -10.81 1.61
C SER A 28 -4.95 -9.57 0.90
N GLU A 29 -4.13 -9.77 -0.14
CA GLU A 29 -3.54 -8.72 -0.97
C GLU A 29 -4.45 -8.23 -2.10
N ALA A 30 -5.41 -9.04 -2.56
CA ALA A 30 -6.45 -8.60 -3.48
C ALA A 30 -7.31 -7.46 -2.91
N GLY A 31 -7.42 -7.35 -1.59
CA GLY A 31 -8.02 -6.19 -0.91
C GLY A 31 -7.11 -4.96 -0.79
N LEU A 32 -5.80 -5.14 -0.97
CA LEU A 32 -4.77 -4.09 -0.92
C LEU A 32 -4.47 -3.50 -2.30
N ALA A 33 -4.77 -4.19 -3.41
CA ALA A 33 -4.67 -3.60 -4.76
C ALA A 33 -5.62 -2.39 -4.97
N GLY A 34 -6.63 -2.22 -4.11
CA GLY A 34 -7.47 -1.01 -4.00
C GLY A 34 -6.88 0.10 -3.12
N ALA A 35 -5.60 0.02 -2.74
CA ALA A 35 -4.91 0.91 -1.80
C ALA A 35 -4.98 2.42 -2.08
N PRO A 36 -5.21 2.93 -3.31
CA PRO A 36 -5.44 4.37 -3.48
C PRO A 36 -6.70 4.83 -2.74
N ALA A 37 -7.80 4.07 -2.84
CA ALA A 37 -9.08 4.47 -2.26
C ALA A 37 -9.11 4.32 -0.73
N ARG A 38 -8.49 3.27 -0.19
CA ARG A 38 -8.44 3.03 1.27
C ARG A 38 -7.47 3.96 1.99
N ALA A 39 -6.31 4.27 1.40
CA ALA A 39 -5.40 5.28 1.95
C ALA A 39 -6.08 6.66 2.00
N VAL A 40 -6.82 7.04 0.97
CA VAL A 40 -7.61 8.29 0.94
C VAL A 40 -8.73 8.27 1.98
N SER A 41 -9.45 7.16 2.17
CA SER A 41 -10.49 7.08 3.20
C SER A 41 -9.94 7.09 4.63
N ALA A 42 -8.75 6.53 4.86
CA ALA A 42 -8.10 6.55 6.18
C ALA A 42 -7.70 7.97 6.59
N VAL A 43 -7.28 8.82 5.64
CA VAL A 43 -6.99 10.24 5.92
C VAL A 43 -8.24 11.12 6.03
N LYS A 44 -9.37 10.74 5.41
CA LYS A 44 -10.65 11.47 5.53
C LYS A 44 -11.17 11.54 6.97
N ASN A 45 -10.94 10.51 7.78
CA ASN A 45 -11.45 10.42 9.14
C ASN A 45 -10.46 10.90 10.21
N MET A 46 -9.28 11.41 9.83
CA MET A 46 -8.29 11.97 10.75
C MET A 46 -8.44 13.49 10.87
N ASN A 47 -8.36 14.03 12.08
CA ASN A 47 -8.31 15.48 12.31
C ASN A 47 -6.92 16.02 11.98
N LEU A 48 -6.63 16.19 10.68
CA LEU A 48 -5.35 16.68 10.20
C LEU A 48 -5.26 18.21 10.34
N PRO A 49 -4.12 18.78 10.77
CA PRO A 49 -3.92 20.21 10.77
C PRO A 49 -3.97 20.77 9.33
N GLU A 50 -4.54 21.96 9.17
CA GLU A 50 -4.60 22.61 7.86
C GLU A 50 -3.19 22.91 7.34
N ILE A 51 -2.91 22.51 6.09
CA ILE A 51 -1.64 22.82 5.43
C ILE A 51 -1.60 24.33 5.13
N PRO A 52 -0.59 25.07 5.60
CA PRO A 52 -0.50 26.51 5.36
C PRO A 52 -0.32 26.80 3.87
N ARG A 53 -1.22 27.60 3.29
CA ARG A 53 -1.19 27.97 1.85
C ARG A 53 -0.16 29.06 1.53
N ASN A 54 0.29 29.78 2.55
CA ASN A 54 1.26 30.87 2.44
C ASN A 54 2.27 30.75 3.57
N ILE A 55 3.55 30.72 3.19
CA ILE A 55 4.67 30.73 4.13
C ILE A 55 5.37 32.08 3.94
N ASN A 56 5.35 32.92 4.97
CA ASN A 56 6.05 34.21 4.97
C ASN A 56 7.26 34.12 5.90
N ILE A 57 8.45 34.36 5.37
CA ILE A 57 9.72 34.37 6.12
C ILE A 57 10.40 35.70 5.82
N GLY A 58 10.24 36.67 6.72
CA GLY A 58 10.71 38.05 6.48
C GLY A 58 9.96 38.70 5.32
N ASP A 59 10.71 39.16 4.32
CA ASP A 59 10.23 39.74 3.06
C ASP A 59 9.92 38.70 1.98
N ILE A 60 10.23 37.42 2.21
CA ILE A 60 9.99 36.33 1.27
C ILE A 60 8.61 35.70 1.52
N SER A 61 7.77 35.65 0.48
CA SER A 61 6.48 34.97 0.50
C SER A 61 6.46 33.80 -0.49
N ILE A 62 6.28 32.59 0.03
CA ILE A 62 6.14 31.37 -0.75
C ILE A 62 4.66 30.99 -0.81
N LYS A 63 4.09 30.98 -2.01
CA LYS A 63 2.75 30.44 -2.27
C LYS A 63 2.86 28.95 -2.47
N VAL A 64 2.24 28.18 -1.57
CA VAL A 64 2.15 26.73 -1.72
C VAL A 64 1.08 26.42 -2.78
N PRO A 65 1.35 25.55 -3.77
CA PRO A 65 0.37 25.16 -4.77
C PRO A 65 -0.89 24.56 -4.13
N ASN A 66 -2.05 24.81 -4.74
CA ASN A 66 -3.30 24.20 -4.27
C ASN A 66 -3.27 22.70 -4.53
N LEU A 67 -3.09 21.91 -3.48
CA LEU A 67 -3.25 20.46 -3.55
C LEU A 67 -4.74 20.11 -3.52
N PRO A 68 -5.17 19.06 -4.23
CA PRO A 68 -6.55 18.58 -4.14
C PRO A 68 -6.85 18.22 -2.68
N SER A 69 -7.91 18.83 -2.15
CA SER A 69 -8.40 18.49 -0.81
C SER A 69 -8.97 17.08 -0.84
N PHE A 70 -8.58 16.24 0.11
CA PHE A 70 -9.07 14.86 0.24
C PHE A 70 -10.52 14.75 0.72
N LYS A 71 -11.37 15.78 0.52
CA LYS A 71 -12.75 15.83 1.03
C LYS A 71 -13.63 14.72 0.43
#